data_AF-A0A5B1M7B8-F1
#
_entry.id   AF-A0A5B1M7B8-F1
#
_cell.length_a   1.000
_cell.length_b   1.000
_cell.length_c   1.000
_cell.angle_alpha   90.00
_cell.angle_beta   90.00
_cell.angle_gamma   90.00
#
_symmetry.space_group_name_H-M   'P 1'
#
loop_
_entity.id
_entity.type
_entity.pdbx_description
1 polymer ?
#
loop_
_entity_poly.entity_id
_entity_poly.type
_entity_poly.pdbx_seq_one_letter_code
_entity_poly.pdbx_strand_id
1 'polypeptide(L)'
;MGRAFVDGCDDTDGSSSTLGCSTPDDEVETPHEDIGLRVTQGARRWELGREDAGTADNNQLGHVSWTVTIPDDLNPGRATLEADNSDPLRIVVR
;
A
#
# COMPACT_ATOMS: atom_id res chain seq x y z
N MET A 1 9.54 -4.07 -5.62
CA MET A 1 9.03 -4.70 -4.39
C MET A 1 8.60 -3.56 -3.48
N GLY A 2 7.30 -3.48 -3.17
CA GLY A 2 6.69 -2.28 -2.58
C GLY A 2 6.76 -2.31 -1.06
N ARG A 3 7.51 -1.37 -0.47
CA ARG A 3 7.52 -1.05 0.97
C ARG A 3 6.57 0.11 1.30
N ALA A 4 5.62 0.43 0.40
CA ALA A 4 4.83 1.65 0.46
C ALA A 4 3.79 1.70 1.60
N PHE A 5 3.54 0.56 2.25
CA PHE A 5 2.53 0.41 3.30
C PHE A 5 3.15 -0.08 4.62
N VAL A 6 4.37 0.37 4.90
CA VAL A 6 5.11 0.08 6.13
C VAL A 6 5.71 1.39 6.60
N ASP A 7 5.51 1.72 7.87
CA ASP A 7 6.30 2.74 8.55
C ASP A 7 7.48 2.06 9.26
N GLY A 8 8.68 2.62 9.07
CA GLY A 8 9.94 2.11 9.62
C GLY A 8 11.05 2.08 8.58
N CYS A 9 12.24 2.53 8.95
CA CYS A 9 13.44 2.43 8.12
C CYS A 9 14.03 1.02 8.23
N ASP A 10 14.00 0.25 7.15
CA ASP A 10 15.09 -0.69 6.88
C ASP A 10 15.99 -0.05 5.82
N ASP A 11 16.69 1.00 6.25
CA ASP A 11 17.73 1.71 5.49
C ASP A 11 19.09 1.45 6.14
N THR A 12 19.55 0.19 6.19
CA THR A 12 20.97 -0.16 5.93
C THR A 12 21.24 -1.63 6.21
N ASP A 13 21.42 -2.41 5.14
CA ASP A 13 22.39 -3.50 5.16
C ASP A 13 23.56 -3.09 4.24
N GLY A 14 24.66 -2.62 4.83
CA GLY A 14 25.93 -2.54 4.11
C GLY A 14 26.85 -1.33 4.35
N SER A 15 27.46 -1.27 5.54
CA SER A 15 28.81 -0.75 5.79
C SER A 15 29.12 0.74 5.53
N SER A 16 29.27 1.50 6.62
CA SER A 16 30.47 2.32 6.77
C SER A 16 30.80 2.56 8.24
N SER A 17 31.91 1.98 8.67
CA SER A 17 32.58 2.26 9.93
C SER A 17 32.86 3.75 10.02
N THR A 18 32.21 4.48 10.94
CA THR A 18 32.79 5.48 11.86
C THR A 18 31.71 6.35 12.53
N LEU A 19 31.64 6.22 13.86
CA LEU A 19 31.29 7.25 14.84
C LEU A 19 30.02 8.09 14.56
N GLY A 20 28.89 7.66 15.14
CA GLY A 20 27.81 8.58 15.51
C GLY A 20 26.40 8.11 15.19
N CYS A 21 25.91 7.09 15.88
CA CYS A 21 24.48 6.98 16.19
C CYS A 21 24.37 6.35 17.57
N SER A 22 23.83 7.12 18.51
CA SER A 22 23.45 6.62 19.82
C SER A 22 22.10 5.91 19.66
N THR A 23 22.05 4.70 20.21
CA THR A 23 20.94 3.71 20.31
C THR A 23 20.57 2.95 19.03
N PRO A 24 20.69 1.60 19.02
CA PRO A 24 19.89 0.77 18.14
C PRO A 24 18.47 0.80 18.70
N ASP A 25 17.68 1.80 18.30
CA ASP A 25 16.24 1.69 18.45
C ASP A 25 15.82 0.60 17.45
N ASP A 26 15.34 -0.53 17.95
CA ASP A 26 14.55 -1.48 17.18
C ASP A 26 13.37 -0.71 16.56
N GLU A 27 13.56 -0.10 15.39
CA GLU A 27 12.48 0.50 14.62
C GLU A 27 11.58 -0.63 14.14
N VAL A 28 10.58 -0.97 14.94
CA VAL A 28 9.61 -2.03 14.63
C VAL A 28 8.85 -1.64 13.37
N GLU A 29 9.14 -2.33 12.27
CA GLU A 29 8.39 -2.22 11.02
C GLU A 29 6.91 -2.39 11.32
N THR A 30 6.13 -1.33 11.11
CA THR A 30 4.70 -1.28 11.42
C THR A 30 3.93 -1.28 10.10
N PRO A 31 3.36 -2.43 9.70
CA PRO A 31 2.50 -2.50 8.51
C PRO A 31 1.28 -1.60 8.69
N HIS A 32 0.88 -0.89 7.64
CA HIS A 32 -0.33 -0.09 7.65
C HIS A 32 -1.57 -0.99 7.72
N GLU A 33 -2.56 -0.57 8.50
CA GLU A 33 -3.86 -1.22 8.62
C GLU A 33 -4.93 -0.36 7.91
N ASP A 34 -6.08 -0.96 7.61
CA ASP A 34 -7.28 -0.25 7.12
C ASP A 34 -7.05 0.53 5.81
N ILE A 35 -6.21 0.00 4.91
CA ILE A 35 -5.81 0.67 3.67
C ILE A 35 -6.96 0.60 2.66
N GLY A 36 -7.57 1.75 2.37
CA GLY A 36 -8.71 1.84 1.47
C GLY A 36 -8.33 1.74 0.00
N LEU A 37 -9.08 0.95 -0.76
CA LEU A 37 -9.04 0.90 -2.21
C LEU A 37 -10.29 1.55 -2.80
N ARG A 38 -10.10 2.45 -3.75
CA ARG A 38 -11.19 3.21 -4.39
C ARG A 38 -11.02 3.24 -5.90
N VAL A 39 -12.15 3.26 -6.60
CA VAL A 39 -12.18 3.52 -8.04
C VAL A 39 -12.90 4.82 -8.33
N THR A 40 -12.37 5.60 -9.27
CA THR A 40 -12.93 6.87 -9.72
C THR A 40 -13.15 6.81 -11.23
N GLN A 41 -14.36 7.16 -11.68
CA GLN A 41 -14.70 7.28 -13.09
C GLN A 41 -15.50 8.57 -13.31
N GLY A 42 -14.91 9.52 -14.04
CA GLY A 42 -15.47 10.86 -14.18
C GLY A 42 -15.56 11.57 -12.82
N ALA A 43 -16.77 11.98 -12.44
CA ALA A 43 -17.04 12.62 -11.14
C ALA A 43 -17.50 11.63 -10.05
N ARG A 44 -17.65 10.34 -10.37
CA ARG A 44 -18.11 9.31 -9.42
C ARG A 44 -16.91 8.61 -8.80
N ARG A 45 -17.01 8.32 -7.50
CA ARG A 45 -16.01 7.57 -6.71
C ARG A 45 -16.73 6.46 -5.94
N TRP A 46 -16.14 5.28 -5.93
CA TRP A 46 -16.64 4.12 -5.17
C TRP A 46 -15.53 3.58 -4.29
N GLU A 47 -15.88 3.25 -3.05
CA GLU A 47 -15.02 2.45 -2.19
C GLU A 47 -15.17 0.98 -2.58
N LEU A 48 -14.04 0.31 -2.81
CA LEU A 48 -14.01 -1.09 -3.22
C LEU A 48 -13.72 -2.03 -2.04
N GLY A 49 -13.05 -1.53 -1.01
CA GLY A 49 -12.75 -2.28 0.21
C GLY A 49 -11.59 -1.67 0.99
N ARG A 50 -11.26 -2.31 2.11
CA ARG A 50 -10.12 -1.98 2.96
C ARG A 50 -9.42 -3.26 3.37
N GLU A 51 -8.10 -3.24 3.39
CA GLU A 51 -7.27 -4.41 3.72
C GLU A 51 -6.05 -3.93 4.50
N ASP A 52 -5.51 -4.84 5.31
CA ASP A 52 -4.29 -4.60 6.06
C ASP A 52 -3.07 -5.03 5.25
N ALA A 53 -1.94 -4.35 5.45
CA ALA A 53 -0.67 -4.80 4.90
C ALA A 53 -0.19 -6.08 5.58
N GLY A 54 0.39 -6.97 4.78
CA GLY A 54 1.04 -8.17 5.28
C GLY A 54 2.18 -7.85 6.24
N THR A 55 2.46 -8.79 7.14
CA THR A 55 3.47 -8.65 8.19
C THR A 55 4.77 -9.36 7.82
N ALA A 56 5.82 -9.20 8.62
CA ALA A 56 7.04 -9.97 8.44
C ALA A 56 6.83 -11.48 8.73
N ASP A 57 5.92 -11.84 9.63
CA ASP A 57 5.67 -13.23 10.07
C ASP A 57 5.21 -14.15 8.93
N ASN A 58 4.49 -13.60 7.94
CA ASN A 58 4.03 -14.32 6.77
C ASN A 58 4.90 -14.04 5.52
N ASN A 59 6.03 -13.36 5.69
CA ASN A 59 6.94 -12.99 4.60
C ASN A 59 6.27 -12.13 3.51
N GLN A 60 5.25 -11.34 3.89
CA GLN A 60 4.50 -10.43 3.01
C GLN A 60 4.55 -8.98 3.52
N LEU A 61 5.63 -8.60 4.19
CA LEU A 61 5.74 -7.28 4.80
C LEU A 61 5.44 -6.16 3.79
N GLY A 62 4.44 -5.32 4.11
CA GLY A 62 4.03 -4.18 3.27
C GLY A 62 3.25 -4.56 2.02
N HIS A 63 2.95 -5.85 1.81
CA HIS A 63 2.16 -6.31 0.69
C HIS A 63 0.67 -6.25 1.02
N VAL A 64 -0.11 -5.61 0.17
CA VAL A 64 -1.57 -5.52 0.31
C VAL A 64 -2.22 -6.13 -0.92
N SER A 65 -3.33 -6.85 -0.74
CA SER A 65 -4.08 -7.46 -1.83
C SER A 65 -5.56 -7.39 -1.54
N TRP A 66 -6.32 -6.77 -2.43
CA TRP A 66 -7.77 -6.68 -2.33
C TRP A 66 -8.45 -7.66 -3.28
N THR A 67 -9.51 -8.32 -2.79
CA THR A 67 -10.48 -9.01 -3.64
C THR A 67 -11.78 -8.22 -3.62
N VAL A 68 -12.15 -7.63 -4.75
CA VAL A 68 -13.25 -6.65 -4.81
C VAL A 68 -14.32 -7.05 -5.81
N THR A 69 -15.55 -6.69 -5.50
CA THR A 69 -16.66 -6.75 -6.46
C THR A 69 -16.78 -5.41 -7.16
N ILE A 70 -16.86 -5.41 -8.48
CA ILE A 70 -17.03 -4.18 -9.26
C ILE A 70 -18.45 -3.62 -9.03
N PRO A 71 -18.61 -2.35 -8.64
CA PRO A 71 -19.93 -1.75 -8.45
C PRO A 71 -20.75 -1.78 -9.74
N ASP A 72 -22.04 -2.13 -9.67
CA ASP A 72 -22.93 -2.22 -10.84
C ASP A 72 -23.08 -0.87 -11.60
N ASP A 73 -22.90 0.24 -10.88
CA ASP A 73 -22.95 1.60 -11.40
C ASP A 73 -21.66 2.04 -12.13
N LEU A 74 -20.61 1.23 -12.10
CA LEU A 74 -19.35 1.49 -12.78
C LEU A 74 -19.48 1.12 -14.26
N ASN A 75 -19.36 2.10 -15.15
CA ASN A 75 -19.52 1.83 -16.58
C ASN A 75 -18.24 1.20 -17.15
N PRO A 76 -18.36 0.37 -18.20
CA PRO A 76 -17.21 -0.04 -19.00
C PRO A 76 -16.46 1.18 -19.54
N GLY A 77 -15.13 1.14 -19.48
CA GLY A 77 -14.27 2.23 -19.94
C GLY A 77 -13.13 2.58 -18.99
N ARG A 78 -12.57 3.77 -19.19
CA ARG A 78 -11.41 4.23 -18.41
C ARG A 78 -11.83 4.57 -16.99
N ALA A 79 -11.05 4.12 -16.02
CA ALA A 79 -11.20 4.49 -14.62
C ALA A 79 -9.82 4.64 -13.97
N THR A 80 -9.79 5.27 -12.81
CA THR A 80 -8.61 5.40 -11.96
C THR A 80 -8.82 4.57 -10.71
N LEU A 81 -7.91 3.66 -10.43
CA LEU A 81 -7.83 2.88 -9.20
C LEU A 81 -6.80 3.52 -8.28
N GLU A 82 -7.13 3.69 -7.01
CA GLU A 82 -6.29 4.38 -6.04
C GLU A 82 -6.39 3.65 -4.70
N ALA A 83 -5.24 3.25 -4.14
CA ALA A 83 -5.15 2.87 -2.74
C ALA A 83 -4.64 4.07 -1.92
N ASP A 84 -5.04 4.15 -0.65
CA ASP A 84 -4.53 5.18 0.26
C ASP A 84 -2.99 5.18 0.26
N ASN A 85 -2.34 6.35 0.29
CA ASN A 85 -0.87 6.50 0.28
C ASN A 85 -0.13 5.90 -0.94
N SER A 86 -0.84 5.62 -2.05
CA SER A 86 -0.23 5.09 -3.28
C SER A 86 -0.45 5.99 -4.50
N ASP A 87 0.40 5.83 -5.52
CA ASP A 87 0.17 6.46 -6.81
C ASP A 87 -1.06 5.87 -7.53
N PRO A 88 -1.94 6.70 -8.10
CA PRO A 88 -3.12 6.23 -8.78
C PRO A 88 -2.80 5.47 -10.07
N LEU A 89 -3.47 4.34 -10.28
CA LEU A 89 -3.34 3.49 -11.46
C LEU A 89 -4.51 3.68 -12.42
N ARG A 90 -4.20 3.94 -13.71
CA ARG A 90 -5.23 3.98 -14.76
C ARG A 90 -5.57 2.57 -15.22
N ILE A 91 -6.86 2.23 -15.18
CA ILE A 91 -7.39 0.93 -15.59
C ILE A 91 -8.46 1.07 -16.68
N VAL A 92 -8.80 -0.06 -17.30
CA VAL A 92 -9.93 -0.19 -18.23
C VAL A 92 -10.88 -1.25 -17.68
N VAL A 93 -12.07 -0.81 -17.29
CA VAL A 93 -13.20 -1.67 -16.92
C VAL A 93 -13.80 -2.23 -18.22
N ARG A 94 -14.04 -3.54 -18.27
CA ARG A 94 -14.54 -4.25 -19.46
C ARG A 94 -15.86 -4.91 -19.18
#